data_AF-A0AAU4SVI9-F1
#
_entry.id   AF-A0AAU4SVI9-F1
#
_cell.length_a   1.000
_cell.length_b   1.000
_cell.length_c   1.000
_cell.angle_alpha   90.00
_cell.angle_beta   90.00
_cell.angle_gamma   90.00
#
_symmetry.space_group_name_H-M   'P 1'
#
loop_
_entity.id
_entity.type
_entity.pdbx_description
1 polymer ?
#
loop_
_entity_poly.entity_id
_entity_poly.type
_entity_poly.pdbx_seq_one_letter_code
_entity_poly.pdbx_strand_id
1 'polypeptide(L)'
;METIIASAIAVLGTLLGSGLTLAFQHRTTDKGHQFTRHERLRQERLDAYSAYAGALINYRRCLVHLWFCEHEQPPHEDPGVVRVRAYDLRSSAQEALFRVQMLTDDEALSEAAEAVLADVTALPKTDSRTELDRRRVKTRDDISRLVRASKRHL
;
A
#
# COMPACT_ATOMS: atom_id res chain seq x y z
N MET A 1 -3.75 -71.50 -8.69
CA MET A 1 -4.50 -70.53 -7.85
C MET A 1 -3.62 -69.38 -7.35
N GLU A 2 -2.33 -69.59 -7.07
CA GLU A 2 -1.42 -68.55 -6.54
C GLU A 2 -1.18 -67.35 -7.48
N THR A 3 -1.10 -67.58 -8.81
CA THR A 3 -0.85 -66.52 -9.80
C THR A 3 -2.00 -65.51 -9.93
N ILE A 4 -3.23 -65.93 -9.69
CA ILE A 4 -4.42 -65.07 -9.71
C ILE A 4 -4.43 -64.16 -8.47
N ILE A 5 -3.98 -64.69 -7.33
CA ILE A 5 -3.88 -63.93 -6.08
C ILE A 5 -2.78 -62.87 -6.21
N ALA A 6 -1.63 -63.23 -6.79
CA ALA A 6 -0.52 -62.31 -7.02
C ALA A 6 -0.89 -61.17 -7.98
N SER A 7 -1.59 -61.46 -9.09
CA SER A 7 -2.02 -60.42 -10.03
C SER A 7 -3.09 -59.49 -9.45
N ALA A 8 -4.02 -60.03 -8.66
CA ALA A 8 -5.03 -59.22 -7.95
C ALA A 8 -4.39 -58.25 -6.95
N ILE A 9 -3.40 -58.70 -6.17
CA ILE A 9 -2.66 -57.86 -5.22
C ILE A 9 -1.88 -56.77 -5.96
N ALA A 10 -1.27 -57.08 -7.10
CA ALA A 10 -0.52 -56.10 -7.90
C ALA A 10 -1.42 -54.98 -8.45
N VAL A 11 -2.61 -55.32 -8.96
CA VAL A 11 -3.58 -54.34 -9.45
C VAL A 11 -4.13 -53.48 -8.30
N LEU A 12 -4.43 -54.08 -7.16
CA LEU A 12 -4.87 -53.36 -5.95
C LEU A 12 -3.79 -52.41 -5.43
N GLY A 13 -2.52 -52.82 -5.42
CA GLY A 13 -1.39 -51.97 -5.04
C GLY A 13 -1.22 -50.77 -6.00
N THR A 14 -1.46 -50.98 -7.28
CA THR A 14 -1.38 -49.92 -8.31
C THR A 14 -2.56 -48.95 -8.21
N LEU A 15 -3.77 -49.44 -7.95
CA LEU A 15 -4.97 -48.61 -7.72
C LEU A 15 -4.87 -47.81 -6.42
N LEU A 16 -4.35 -48.42 -5.34
CA LEU A 16 -4.08 -47.73 -4.07
C LEU A 16 -3.00 -46.66 -4.22
N GLY A 17 -1.90 -46.97 -4.92
CA GLY A 17 -0.82 -46.03 -5.19
C GLY A 17 -1.24 -44.84 -6.05
N SER A 18 -2.05 -45.07 -7.09
CA SER A 18 -2.56 -44.00 -7.95
C SER A 18 -3.60 -43.12 -7.22
N GLY A 19 -4.49 -43.73 -6.44
CA GLY A 19 -5.48 -43.01 -5.62
C GLY A 19 -4.84 -42.12 -4.55
N LEU A 20 -3.81 -42.62 -3.85
CA LEU A 20 -3.05 -41.82 -2.87
C LEU A 20 -2.30 -40.65 -3.53
N THR A 21 -1.72 -40.86 -4.71
CA THR A 21 -0.99 -39.82 -5.45
C THR A 21 -1.93 -38.70 -5.92
N LEU A 22 -3.10 -39.05 -6.46
CA LEU A 22 -4.13 -38.10 -6.89
C LEU A 22 -4.69 -37.26 -5.72
N ALA A 23 -4.93 -37.88 -4.57
CA ALA A 23 -5.42 -37.19 -3.38
C ALA A 23 -4.38 -36.20 -2.80
N PHE A 24 -3.09 -36.57 -2.82
CA PHE A 24 -2.00 -35.68 -2.41
C PHE A 24 -1.80 -34.51 -3.39
N GLN A 25 -1.93 -34.75 -4.70
CA GLN A 25 -1.88 -33.70 -5.72
C GLN A 25 -3.00 -32.69 -5.54
N HIS A 26 -4.26 -33.15 -5.38
CA HIS A 26 -5.40 -32.25 -5.14
C HIS A 26 -5.25 -31.38 -3.88
N ARG A 27 -4.77 -31.95 -2.77
CA ARG A 27 -4.54 -31.18 -1.52
C ARG A 27 -3.41 -30.16 -1.60
N THR A 28 -2.41 -30.39 -2.45
CA THR A 28 -1.26 -29.49 -2.59
C THR A 28 -1.62 -28.30 -3.48
N THR A 29 -2.45 -28.53 -4.50
CA THR A 29 -2.98 -27.48 -5.39
C THR A 29 -3.91 -26.52 -4.65
N ASP A 30 -4.84 -27.02 -3.82
CA ASP A 30 -5.76 -26.16 -3.05
C ASP A 30 -5.05 -25.29 -2.01
N LYS A 31 -4.07 -25.85 -1.29
CA LYS A 31 -3.24 -25.08 -0.34
C LYS A 31 -2.35 -24.06 -1.05
N GLY A 32 -1.84 -24.39 -2.23
CA GLY A 32 -1.07 -23.48 -3.09
C GLY A 32 -1.89 -22.29 -3.59
N HIS A 33 -3.16 -22.51 -3.97
CA HIS A 33 -4.05 -21.44 -4.44
C HIS A 33 -4.41 -20.45 -3.33
N GLN A 34 -4.75 -20.92 -2.13
CA GLN A 34 -5.06 -20.03 -1.00
C GLN A 34 -3.83 -19.23 -0.54
N PHE A 35 -2.66 -19.88 -0.46
CA PHE A 35 -1.40 -19.21 -0.14
C PHE A 35 -1.03 -18.14 -1.18
N THR A 36 -1.14 -18.46 -2.46
CA THR A 36 -0.88 -17.51 -3.55
C THR A 36 -1.82 -16.31 -3.52
N ARG A 37 -3.11 -16.54 -3.20
CA ARG A 37 -4.10 -15.47 -3.09
C ARG A 37 -3.83 -14.53 -1.91
N HIS A 38 -3.48 -15.07 -0.75
CA HIS A 38 -3.14 -14.27 0.43
C HIS A 38 -1.87 -13.45 0.22
N GLU A 39 -0.82 -14.07 -0.33
CA GLU A 39 0.43 -13.36 -0.60
C GLU A 39 0.25 -12.28 -1.67
N ARG A 40 -0.59 -12.53 -2.69
CA ARG A 40 -0.94 -11.51 -3.68
C ARG A 40 -1.64 -10.31 -3.06
N LEU A 41 -2.64 -10.53 -2.20
CA LEU A 41 -3.34 -9.44 -1.52
C LEU A 41 -2.38 -8.64 -0.61
N ARG A 42 -1.49 -9.34 0.11
CA ARG A 42 -0.48 -8.70 0.94
C ARG A 42 0.45 -7.80 0.12
N GLN A 43 0.89 -8.26 -1.06
CA GLN A 43 1.71 -7.47 -1.97
C GLN A 43 0.96 -6.26 -2.53
N GLU A 44 -0.29 -6.45 -2.99
CA GLU A 44 -1.13 -5.36 -3.49
C GLU A 44 -1.35 -4.27 -2.41
N ARG A 45 -1.55 -4.67 -1.15
CA ARG A 45 -1.63 -3.74 -0.01
C ARG A 45 -0.31 -3.04 0.27
N LEU A 46 0.81 -3.76 0.29
CA LEU A 46 2.14 -3.18 0.49
C LEU A 46 2.45 -2.13 -0.58
N ASP A 47 2.16 -2.44 -1.84
CA ASP A 47 2.37 -1.54 -2.97
C ASP A 47 1.49 -0.30 -2.87
N ALA A 48 0.20 -0.45 -2.55
CA ALA A 48 -0.72 0.66 -2.39
C ALA A 48 -0.33 1.59 -1.24
N TYR A 49 -0.03 1.04 -0.06
CA TYR A 49 0.37 1.83 1.10
C TYR A 49 1.71 2.53 0.88
N SER A 50 2.68 1.86 0.23
CA SER A 50 3.98 2.46 -0.09
C SER A 50 3.86 3.55 -1.15
N ALA A 51 3.06 3.33 -2.20
CA ALA A 51 2.78 4.32 -3.23
C ALA A 51 2.12 5.57 -2.65
N TYR A 52 1.14 5.40 -1.76
CA TYR A 52 0.47 6.52 -1.11
C TYR A 52 1.42 7.32 -0.21
N ALA A 53 2.22 6.64 0.62
CA ALA A 53 3.22 7.31 1.45
C ALA A 53 4.24 8.09 0.60
N GLY A 54 4.70 7.51 -0.52
CA GLY A 54 5.58 8.18 -1.48
C GLY A 54 4.93 9.41 -2.12
N ALA A 55 3.67 9.31 -2.54
CA ALA A 55 2.92 10.42 -3.11
C ALA A 55 2.75 11.58 -2.11
N LEU A 56 2.43 11.27 -0.84
CA LEU A 56 2.35 12.26 0.24
C LEU A 56 3.68 12.98 0.49
N ILE A 57 4.79 12.24 0.51
CA ILE A 57 6.13 12.83 0.70
C ILE A 57 6.48 13.79 -0.45
N ASN A 58 6.21 13.38 -1.69
CA ASN A 58 6.48 14.20 -2.88
C ASN A 58 5.60 15.46 -2.88
N TYR A 59 4.31 15.31 -2.61
CA TYR A 59 3.37 16.42 -2.53
C TYR A 59 3.77 17.39 -1.41
N ARG A 60 4.02 16.88 -0.20
CA ARG A 60 4.49 17.65 0.95
C ARG A 60 5.75 18.46 0.62
N ARG A 61 6.74 17.85 -0.03
CA ARG A 61 7.97 18.53 -0.45
C ARG A 61 7.67 19.71 -1.36
N CYS A 62 6.80 19.53 -2.35
CA CYS A 62 6.39 20.58 -3.27
C CYS A 62 5.67 21.72 -2.55
N LEU A 63 4.80 21.42 -1.59
CA LEU A 63 4.08 22.45 -0.82
C LEU A 63 5.00 23.25 0.12
N VAL A 64 6.01 22.62 0.71
CA VAL A 64 7.04 23.32 1.48
C VAL A 64 7.83 24.26 0.58
N HIS A 65 8.22 23.81 -0.62
CA HIS A 65 8.89 24.65 -1.61
C HIS A 65 8.01 25.82 -2.06
N LEU A 66 6.72 25.57 -2.31
CA LEU A 66 5.74 26.60 -2.64
C LEU A 66 5.69 27.70 -1.57
N TRP A 67 5.65 27.31 -0.29
CA TRP A 67 5.65 28.28 0.81
C TRP A 67 6.86 29.21 0.75
N PHE A 68 8.06 28.67 0.55
CA PHE A 68 9.29 29.48 0.43
C PHE A 68 9.24 30.41 -0.79
N CYS A 69 8.74 29.93 -1.93
CA CYS A 69 8.58 30.78 -3.12
C CYS A 69 7.57 31.92 -2.89
N GLU A 70 6.54 31.70 -2.07
CA GLU A 70 5.52 32.72 -1.76
C GLU A 70 5.98 33.74 -0.70
N HIS A 71 6.88 33.36 0.21
CA HIS A 71 7.21 34.16 1.40
C HIS A 71 8.63 34.74 1.42
N GLU A 72 9.59 34.19 0.67
CA GLU A 72 10.96 34.70 0.61
C GLU A 72 11.19 35.57 -0.64
N GLN A 73 11.94 36.66 -0.47
CA GLN A 73 12.31 37.57 -1.55
C GLN A 73 13.85 37.60 -1.71
N PRO A 74 14.41 37.38 -2.91
CA PRO A 74 13.71 36.97 -4.14
C PRO A 74 13.19 35.52 -4.06
N PRO A 75 12.12 35.19 -4.79
CA PRO A 75 11.62 33.81 -4.85
C PRO A 75 12.61 32.91 -5.59
N HIS A 76 12.78 31.68 -5.11
CA HIS A 76 13.68 30.68 -5.72
C HIS A 76 13.15 30.14 -7.06
N GLU A 77 11.82 30.10 -7.23
CA GLU A 77 11.09 29.69 -8.44
C GLU A 77 9.77 30.48 -8.50
N ASP A 78 9.17 30.63 -9.69
CA ASP A 78 7.86 31.25 -9.84
C ASP A 78 6.79 30.45 -9.05
N PRO A 79 6.12 31.06 -8.03
CA PRO A 79 5.08 30.40 -7.26
C PRO A 79 3.95 29.82 -8.13
N GLY A 80 3.63 30.44 -9.27
CA GLY A 80 2.62 29.96 -10.21
C GLY A 80 2.99 28.59 -10.80
N VAL A 81 4.25 28.43 -11.22
CA VAL A 81 4.78 27.18 -11.77
C VAL A 81 4.80 26.08 -10.70
N VAL A 82 5.23 26.41 -9.49
CA VAL A 82 5.25 25.46 -8.36
C VAL A 82 3.83 25.02 -7.98
N ARG A 83 2.85 25.93 -8.04
CA ARG A 83 1.45 25.63 -7.74
C ARG A 83 0.82 24.66 -8.75
N VAL A 84 1.12 24.80 -10.04
CA VAL A 84 0.68 23.83 -11.07
C VAL A 84 1.25 22.44 -10.76
N ARG A 85 2.55 22.34 -10.47
CA ARG A 85 3.19 21.07 -10.06
C ARG A 85 2.55 20.47 -8.80
N ALA A 86 2.15 21.33 -7.86
CA ALA A 86 1.46 20.90 -6.64
C ALA A 86 0.08 20.30 -6.94
N TYR A 87 -0.65 20.78 -7.96
CA TYR A 87 -1.92 20.18 -8.37
C TYR A 87 -1.75 18.78 -8.94
N ASP A 88 -0.73 18.55 -9.77
CA ASP A 88 -0.43 17.21 -10.30
C ASP A 88 -0.10 16.23 -9.17
N LEU A 89 0.77 16.65 -8.25
CA LEU A 89 1.16 15.84 -7.10
C LEU A 89 -0.02 15.58 -6.13
N ARG A 90 -0.92 16.55 -5.98
CA ARG A 90 -2.17 16.35 -5.21
C ARG A 90 -3.03 15.27 -5.85
N SER A 91 -3.22 15.33 -7.17
CA SER A 91 -4.01 14.34 -7.91
C SER A 91 -3.42 12.94 -7.76
N SER A 92 -2.10 12.79 -7.89
CA SER A 92 -1.42 11.50 -7.66
C SER A 92 -1.60 10.99 -6.23
N ALA A 93 -1.56 11.88 -5.23
CA ALA A 93 -1.80 11.50 -3.84
C ALA A 93 -3.26 11.08 -3.59
N GLN A 94 -4.24 11.75 -4.22
CA GLN A 94 -5.65 11.37 -4.15
C GLN A 94 -5.91 10.02 -4.82
N GLU A 95 -5.34 9.78 -6.00
CA GLU A 95 -5.46 8.49 -6.67
C GLU A 95 -4.91 7.35 -5.81
N ALA A 96 -3.73 7.55 -5.22
CA ALA A 96 -3.14 6.56 -4.33
C ALA A 96 -3.97 6.37 -3.04
N LEU A 97 -4.58 7.43 -2.48
CA LEU A 97 -5.52 7.33 -1.36
C LEU A 97 -6.73 6.45 -1.71
N PHE A 98 -7.34 6.63 -2.89
CA PHE A 98 -8.47 5.80 -3.30
C PHE A 98 -8.08 4.32 -3.40
N ARG A 99 -6.85 4.02 -3.87
CA ARG A 99 -6.34 2.64 -3.88
C ARG A 99 -6.18 2.07 -2.47
N VAL A 100 -5.67 2.87 -1.51
CA VAL A 100 -5.61 2.47 -0.09
C VAL A 100 -7.00 2.14 0.44
N GLN A 101 -7.98 2.99 0.19
CA GLN A 101 -9.37 2.83 0.64
C GLN A 101 -10.06 1.61 0.03
N MET A 102 -9.77 1.28 -1.22
CA MET A 102 -10.31 0.07 -1.86
C MET A 102 -9.73 -1.24 -1.30
N LEU A 103 -8.54 -1.20 -0.70
CA LEU A 103 -7.80 -2.39 -0.24
C LEU A 103 -7.86 -2.61 1.28
N THR A 104 -8.43 -1.65 2.02
CA THR A 104 -8.59 -1.72 3.47
C THR A 104 -10.06 -1.77 3.85
N ASP A 105 -10.40 -2.68 4.77
CA ASP A 105 -11.70 -2.71 5.41
C ASP A 105 -11.71 -1.92 6.73
N ASP A 106 -10.55 -1.41 7.17
CA ASP A 106 -10.41 -0.60 8.38
C ASP A 106 -10.75 0.86 8.07
N GLU A 107 -11.92 1.31 8.56
CA GLU A 107 -12.43 2.67 8.42
C GLU A 107 -11.53 3.70 9.12
N ALA A 108 -10.99 3.37 10.30
CA ALA A 108 -10.08 4.26 11.02
C ALA A 108 -8.76 4.46 10.27
N LEU A 109 -8.27 3.44 9.55
CA LEU A 109 -7.10 3.59 8.68
C LEU A 109 -7.41 4.49 7.48
N SER A 110 -8.60 4.35 6.89
CA SER A 110 -9.07 5.20 5.78
C SER A 110 -9.20 6.66 6.20
N GLU A 111 -9.84 6.93 7.34
CA GLU A 111 -9.97 8.28 7.90
C GLU A 111 -8.60 8.88 8.25
N ALA A 112 -7.70 8.09 8.83
CA ALA A 112 -6.34 8.54 9.14
C ALA A 112 -5.57 8.91 7.87
N ALA A 113 -5.74 8.14 6.78
CA ALA A 113 -5.13 8.43 5.49
C ALA A 113 -5.66 9.77 4.92
N GLU A 114 -6.98 9.96 4.92
CA GLU A 114 -7.60 11.23 4.50
C GLU A 114 -7.12 12.42 5.32
N ALA A 115 -7.08 12.28 6.64
CA ALA A 115 -6.64 13.34 7.55
C ALA A 115 -5.19 13.76 7.26
N VAL A 116 -4.29 12.80 6.98
CA VAL A 116 -2.90 13.12 6.63
C VAL A 116 -2.83 13.91 5.33
N LEU A 117 -3.61 13.56 4.31
CA LEU A 117 -3.65 14.33 3.05
C LEU A 117 -4.19 15.75 3.28
N ALA A 118 -5.21 15.91 4.10
CA ALA A 118 -5.76 17.21 4.47
C ALA A 118 -4.73 18.07 5.21
N ASP A 119 -4.02 17.50 6.17
CA ASP A 119 -2.96 18.18 6.93
C ASP A 119 -1.78 18.58 6.05
N VAL A 120 -1.35 17.71 5.13
CA VAL A 120 -0.33 18.04 4.13
C VAL A 120 -0.81 19.19 3.24
N THR A 121 -2.05 19.15 2.76
CA THR A 121 -2.66 20.22 1.95
C THR A 121 -2.67 21.57 2.66
N ALA A 122 -2.80 21.57 3.99
CA ALA A 122 -2.84 22.79 4.79
C ALA A 122 -1.46 23.39 5.07
N LEU A 123 -0.36 22.75 4.67
CA LEU A 123 1.01 23.22 4.93
C LEU A 123 1.31 24.64 4.47
N PRO A 124 1.04 25.04 3.20
CA PRO A 124 1.44 26.36 2.71
C PRO A 124 0.53 27.49 3.24
N LYS A 125 -0.59 27.17 3.91
CA LYS A 125 -1.57 28.15 4.42
C LYS A 125 -1.15 28.83 5.71
N THR A 126 0.14 28.87 6.02
CA THR A 126 0.65 29.44 7.26
C THR A 126 1.43 30.70 6.97
N ASP A 127 1.29 31.71 7.81
CA ASP A 127 1.93 33.02 7.58
C ASP A 127 3.31 33.11 8.25
N SER A 128 3.77 32.07 8.95
CA SER A 128 5.04 32.11 9.69
C SER A 128 5.90 30.88 9.47
N ARG A 129 7.21 31.11 9.42
CA ARG A 129 8.23 30.05 9.33
C ARG A 129 8.17 29.09 10.52
N THR A 130 7.91 29.60 11.73
CA THR A 130 7.80 28.79 12.95
C THR A 130 6.64 27.81 12.88
N GLU A 131 5.46 28.26 12.43
CA GLU A 131 4.30 27.37 12.26
C GLU A 131 4.49 26.41 11.08
N LEU A 132 5.14 26.84 9.99
CA LEU A 132 5.53 25.93 8.91
C LEU A 132 6.41 24.79 9.45
N ASP A 133 7.45 25.10 10.22
CA ASP A 133 8.36 24.10 10.77
C ASP A 133 7.64 23.14 11.73
N ARG A 134 6.72 23.65 12.56
CA ARG A 134 5.87 22.81 13.41
C ARG A 134 5.00 21.85 12.59
N ARG A 135 4.32 22.36 11.56
CA ARG A 135 3.48 21.53 10.67
C ARG A 135 4.31 20.55 9.83
N ARG A 136 5.53 20.91 9.43
CA ARG A 136 6.47 20.02 8.74
C ARG A 136 6.81 18.82 9.61
N VAL A 137 7.10 19.03 10.90
CA VAL A 137 7.35 17.93 11.85
C VAL A 137 6.09 17.10 12.03
N LYS A 138 4.95 17.72 12.32
CA LYS A 138 3.66 17.04 12.51
C LYS A 138 3.30 16.13 11.33
N THR A 139 3.29 16.68 10.11
CA THR A 139 2.92 15.94 8.90
C THR A 139 3.87 14.78 8.60
N ARG A 140 5.17 14.90 8.87
CA ARG A 140 6.13 13.79 8.77
C ARG A 140 5.78 12.67 9.75
N ASP A 141 5.48 13.04 10.98
CA ASP A 141 5.19 12.10 12.05
C ASP A 141 3.85 11.39 11.81
N ASP A 142 2.86 12.10 11.25
CA ASP A 142 1.56 11.56 10.87
C ASP A 142 1.68 10.57 9.69
N ILE A 143 2.47 10.89 8.66
CA ILE A 143 2.79 9.92 7.57
C ILE A 143 3.47 8.68 8.16
N SER A 144 4.42 8.86 9.08
CA SER A 144 5.13 7.75 9.72
C SER A 144 4.22 6.90 10.62
N ARG A 145 3.20 7.52 11.23
CA ARG A 145 2.18 6.84 12.04
C ARG A 145 1.23 6.06 11.14
N LEU A 146 0.82 6.64 10.02
CA LEU A 146 0.00 5.98 9.01
C LEU A 146 0.69 4.72 8.49
N VAL A 147 1.94 4.81 8.03
CA VAL A 147 2.70 3.64 7.53
C VAL A 147 2.81 2.54 8.60
N ARG A 148 3.04 2.91 9.87
CA ARG A 148 3.05 1.95 10.98
C ARG A 148 1.69 1.31 11.23
N ALA A 149 0.60 2.07 11.09
CA ALA A 149 -0.75 1.55 11.18
C ALA A 149 -1.04 0.58 10.03
N SER A 150 -0.76 0.97 8.79
CA SER A 150 -0.93 0.18 7.57
C SER A 150 -0.19 -1.16 7.64
N LYS A 151 1.01 -1.20 8.24
CA LYS A 151 1.77 -2.44 8.43
C LYS A 151 1.00 -3.54 9.17
N ARG A 152 0.03 -3.19 10.02
CA ARG A 152 -0.81 -4.16 10.75
C ARG A 152 -1.87 -4.84 9.88
N HIS A 153 -2.08 -4.36 8.66
CA HIS A 153 -3.06 -4.87 7.69
C HIS A 153 -2.42 -5.61 6.51
N LEU A 154 -1.09 -5.78 6.56
CA LEU A 154 -0.33 -6.64 5.65
C LEU A 154 -0.42 -8.10 6.08
#